data_AF-A7I098-F1
#
_entry.id   AF-A7I098-F1
#
_cell.length_a   1.000
_cell.length_b   1.000
_cell.length_c   1.000
_cell.angle_alpha   90.00
_cell.angle_beta   90.00
_cell.angle_gamma   90.00
#
_symmetry.space_group_name_H-M   'P 1'
#
loop_
_entity.id
_entity.type
_entity.pdbx_description
1 polymer ?
#
loop_
_entity_poly.entity_id
_entity_poly.type
_entity_poly.pdbx_seq_one_letter_code
_entity_poly.pdbx_strand_id
1 'polypeptide(L)' 'MNANGHHSKLIDEIPNPDIAISMGYDVGCPFIGRAFDDWGLLDPTEKSDEIFIAVIKEIKDKIIQLKNSLKQQHPAAM' A
#
# COMPACT_ATOMS: atom_id res chain seq x y z
N MET A 1 9.16 -8.83 -15.95
CA MET A 1 7.91 -8.11 -15.65
C MET A 1 8.22 -6.63 -15.62
N ASN A 2 7.73 -5.85 -16.60
CA ASN A 2 7.81 -4.40 -16.57
C ASN A 2 6.37 -3.89 -16.70
N ALA A 3 5.71 -3.60 -15.57
CA ALA A 3 4.40 -2.96 -15.57
C ALA A 3 4.63 -1.45 -15.53
N ASN A 4 4.43 -0.77 -16.67
CA ASN A 4 4.13 0.65 -16.78
C ASN A 4 4.98 1.64 -15.94
N GLY A 5 6.31 1.51 -15.95
CA GLY A 5 7.23 2.51 -15.36
C GLY A 5 7.39 2.45 -13.83
N HIS A 6 6.87 1.40 -13.18
CA HIS A 6 7.09 1.19 -11.75
C HIS A 6 8.54 0.73 -11.49
N HIS A 7 9.20 1.35 -10.51
CA HIS A 7 10.54 1.02 -10.05
C HIS A 7 10.64 1.26 -8.54
N SER A 8 11.61 0.63 -7.89
CA SER A 8 11.94 0.89 -6.49
C SER A 8 12.51 2.29 -6.33
N LYS A 9 12.09 2.98 -5.27
CA LYS A 9 12.49 4.35 -4.96
C LYS A 9 12.56 4.52 -3.45
N LEU A 10 13.39 5.47 -3.03
CA LEU A 10 13.52 5.82 -1.62
C LEU A 10 12.28 6.59 -1.15
N ILE A 11 12.11 6.60 0.16
CA ILE A 11 10.95 7.19 0.83
C ILE A 11 10.90 8.72 0.70
N ASP A 12 12.06 9.37 0.58
CA ASP A 12 12.24 10.80 0.34
C ASP A 12 11.97 11.20 -1.13
N GLU A 13 11.93 10.24 -2.05
CA GLU A 13 11.53 10.43 -3.45
C GLU A 13 10.00 10.34 -3.63
N ILE A 14 9.24 10.00 -2.59
CA ILE A 14 7.78 9.97 -2.63
C ILE A 14 7.27 11.41 -2.42
N PRO A 15 6.52 12.00 -3.40
CA PRO A 15 5.94 13.32 -3.21
C PRO A 15 4.87 13.28 -2.11
N ASN A 16 4.49 14.44 -1.56
CA ASN A 16 3.52 14.56 -0.46
C ASN A 16 2.17 13.89 -0.79
N PRO A 17 1.88 12.67 -0.30
CA PRO A 17 0.73 11.90 -0.78
C PRO A 17 -0.49 12.17 0.07
N ASP A 18 -1.70 12.17 -0.52
CA ASP A 18 -2.97 12.32 0.20
C ASP A 18 -3.27 11.15 1.15
N ILE A 19 -2.75 9.98 0.82
CA ILE A 19 -2.93 8.73 1.56
C ILE A 19 -1.59 8.00 1.56
N ALA A 20 -1.14 7.56 2.74
CA ALA A 20 0.08 6.79 2.91
C ALA A 20 -0.27 5.47 3.62
N ILE A 21 0.14 4.35 3.04
CA ILE A 21 -0.20 3.01 3.53
C ILE A 21 1.09 2.21 3.69
N SER A 22 1.29 1.62 4.86
CA SER A 22 2.39 0.67 5.10
C SER A 22 1.88 -0.76 4.97
N MET A 23 2.79 -1.68 4.63
CA MET A 23 2.47 -3.09 4.37
C MET A 23 2.90 -4.01 5.52
N GLY A 24 3.10 -3.50 6.73
CA GLY A 24 3.73 -4.23 7.84
C GLY A 24 5.07 -3.59 8.26
N TYR A 25 5.44 -3.83 9.52
CA TYR A 25 6.47 -3.05 10.22
C TYR A 25 7.51 -3.97 10.87
N ASP A 26 8.63 -4.19 10.18
CA ASP A 26 9.82 -4.81 10.79
C ASP A 26 10.92 -3.78 11.11
N VAL A 27 10.86 -2.59 10.50
CA VAL A 27 11.79 -1.47 10.70
C VAL A 27 11.07 -0.14 10.67
N GLY A 28 11.58 0.86 11.39
CA GLY A 28 10.90 2.13 11.54
C GLY A 28 10.74 2.91 10.24
N CYS A 29 9.50 3.04 9.74
CA CYS A 29 9.23 3.92 8.60
C CYS A 29 9.49 5.38 8.99
N PRO A 30 10.34 6.13 8.26
CA PRO A 30 10.56 7.54 8.52
C PRO A 30 9.28 8.34 8.21
N PHE A 31 9.06 9.41 8.96
CA PHE A 31 7.88 10.26 8.79
C PHE A 31 7.99 11.07 7.49
N ILE A 32 7.01 10.91 6.58
CA ILE A 32 6.97 11.56 5.27
C ILE A 32 6.03 12.78 5.21
N GLY A 33 5.74 13.39 6.35
CA GLY A 33 4.75 14.48 6.43
C GLY A 33 3.30 14.00 6.61
N ARG A 34 3.07 12.68 6.70
CA ARG A 34 1.77 12.06 6.96
C ARG A 34 1.96 10.73 7.71
N ALA A 35 0.98 10.36 8.54
CA ALA A 35 0.93 9.06 9.21
C ALA A 35 0.54 7.94 8.22
N PHE A 36 1.02 6.73 8.47
CA PHE A 36 0.70 5.56 7.66
C PHE A 36 -0.49 4.80 8.25
N ASP A 37 -1.41 4.39 7.38
CA ASP A 37 -2.37 3.34 7.70
C ASP A 37 -1.68 1.98 7.49
N ASP A 38 -1.50 1.21 8.55
CA ASP A 38 -0.79 -0.06 8.45
C ASP A 38 -1.72 -1.22 8.05
N TRP A 39 -1.34 -1.92 6.99
CA TRP A 39 -2.05 -3.10 6.52
C TRP A 39 -1.52 -4.42 7.10
N GLY A 40 -0.34 -4.41 7.72
CA GLY A 40 0.20 -5.58 8.43
C GLY A 40 0.35 -6.83 7.56
N LEU A 41 0.80 -6.68 6.32
CA LEU A 41 0.97 -7.79 5.39
C LEU A 41 2.24 -8.58 5.75
N LEU A 42 2.21 -9.88 5.45
CA LEU A 42 3.40 -10.72 5.54
C LEU A 42 4.40 -10.32 4.45
N ASP A 43 5.66 -10.06 4.81
CA ASP A 43 6.72 -9.85 3.82
C ASP A 43 6.96 -11.16 3.03
N PRO A 44 6.68 -11.21 1.72
CA PRO A 44 6.84 -12.42 0.92
C PRO A 44 8.30 -12.67 0.52
N THR A 45 9.25 -11.77 0.84
CA THR A 45 10.67 -11.89 0.45
C THR A 45 11.24 -13.27 0.81
N GLU A 46 11.86 -13.92 -0.18
CA GLU A 46 12.43 -15.28 -0.08
C GLU A 46 11.45 -16.40 0.33
N LYS A 47 10.14 -16.14 0.34
CA LYS A 47 9.10 -17.15 0.60
C LYS A 47 8.62 -17.84 -0.68
N SER A 48 7.79 -18.86 -0.53
CA SER A 48 7.22 -19.61 -1.66
C SER A 48 6.24 -18.78 -2.50
N ASP A 49 6.06 -19.16 -3.76
CA ASP A 49 5.09 -18.55 -4.67
C ASP A 49 3.66 -18.54 -4.10
N GLU A 50 3.29 -19.55 -3.31
CA GLU A 50 1.99 -19.60 -2.63
C GLU A 50 1.79 -18.42 -1.68
N ILE A 51 2.83 -18.04 -0.94
CA ILE A 51 2.80 -16.87 -0.05
C ILE A 51 2.76 -15.58 -0.85
N PHE A 52 3.56 -15.46 -1.92
CA PHE A 52 3.48 -14.31 -2.84
C PHE A 52 2.06 -14.12 -3.39
N ILE A 53 1.44 -15.20 -3.88
CA ILE A 53 0.08 -15.17 -4.43
C ILE A 53 -0.94 -14.80 -3.36
N ALA A 54 -0.78 -15.29 -2.13
CA ALA A 54 -1.65 -14.94 -1.01
C ALA A 54 -1.59 -13.44 -0.68
N VAL A 55 -0.38 -12.87 -0.56
CA VAL A 55 -0.18 -11.44 -0.31
C VAL A 55 -0.76 -10.58 -1.43
N ILE A 56 -0.58 -10.97 -2.70
CA ILE A 56 -1.18 -10.26 -3.84
C ILE A 56 -2.72 -10.22 -3.75
N LYS A 57 -3.35 -11.34 -3.36
CA LYS A 57 -4.80 -11.41 -3.18
C LYS A 57 -5.27 -10.51 -2.04
N GLU A 58 -4.55 -10.50 -0.93
CA GLU A 58 -4.87 -9.64 0.21
C GLU A 58 -4.75 -8.15 -0.14
N ILE A 59 -3.67 -7.75 -0.83
CA ILE A 59 -3.49 -6.38 -1.34
C ILE A 59 -4.67 -5.98 -2.22
N LYS A 60 -5.10 -6.87 -3.13
CA LYS A 60 -6.23 -6.60 -4.03
C LYS A 60 -7.51 -6.34 -3.24
N ASP A 61 -7.81 -7.16 -2.25
CA ASP A 61 -9.05 -7.03 -1.45
C ASP A 61 -9.03 -5.74 -0.61
N LYS A 62 -7.89 -5.40 0.01
CA LYS A 62 -7.72 -4.15 0.76
C LYS A 62 -7.84 -2.91 -0.14
N ILE A 63 -7.30 -2.95 -1.36
CA ILE A 63 -7.47 -1.86 -2.35
C ILE A 63 -8.94 -1.67 -2.71
N ILE A 64 -9.70 -2.75 -2.92
CA ILE A 64 -11.14 -2.65 -3.23
C ILE A 64 -11.90 -2.03 -2.05
N GLN A 65 -11.59 -2.44 -0.83
CA GLN A 65 -12.18 -1.87 0.39
C GLN A 65 -11.84 -0.38 0.54
N LEU A 66 -10.58 -0.01 0.36
CA LEU A 66 -10.12 1.39 0.40
C LEU A 66 -10.83 2.24 -0.66
N LYS A 67 -10.91 1.75 -1.89
CA LYS A 67 -11.64 2.45 -2.96
C LYS A 67 -13.10 2.69 -2.59
N ASN A 68 -13.74 1.72 -1.98
CA ASN A 68 -15.13 1.84 -1.55
C ASN A 68 -15.28 2.82 -0.38
N SER A 69 -14.39 2.79 0.61
CA SER A 69 -14.45 3.73 1.74
C SER A 69 -14.24 5.18 1.28
N LEU A 70 -13.31 5.42 0.36
CA LEU A 70 -13.07 6.76 -0.20
C LEU A 70 -14.27 7.29 -1.00
N LYS A 71 -15.00 6.43 -1.72
CA LYS A 71 -16.23 6.81 -2.40
C LYS A 71 -17.36 7.20 -1.44
N GLN A 72 -17.43 6.57 -0.26
CA GLN A 72 -18.46 6.91 0.74
C GLN A 72 -18.13 8.20 1.49
N GLN A 73 -16.84 8.57 1.59
CA GLN A 73 -16.38 9.80 2.24
C GLN A 73 -16.54 11.04 1.35
N HIS A 74 -16.72 10.87 0.05
CA HIS A 74 -17.16 11.92 -0.88
C HIS A 74 -18.45 11.48 -1.57
N PRO A 75 -19.63 11.61 -0.93
CA PRO A 75 -20.87 11.66 -1.68
C PRO A 75 -20.70 12.79 -2.70
N ALA A 76 -20.89 12.47 -3.98
CA ALA A 76 -20.79 13.43 -5.07
C ALA A 76 -21.41 14.76 -4.64
N ALA A 77 -20.61 15.83 -4.72
CA ALA A 77 -21.02 17.19 -4.38
C ALA A 77 -22.46 17.45 -4.87
N MET A 78 -23.34 17.73 -3.91
CA MET A 78 -24.61 18.41 -4.15
C MET A 78 -24.33 19.90 -4.30
#